data_AF-A0A2V2USY4-F1
#
_entry.id   AF-A0A2V2USY4-F1
#
_cell.length_a   1.000
_cell.length_b   1.000
_cell.length_c   1.000
_cell.angle_alpha   90.00
_cell.angle_beta   90.00
_cell.angle_gamma   90.00
#
_symmetry.space_group_name_H-M   'P 1'
#
loop_
_entity.id
_entity.type
_entity.pdbx_description
1 polymer ?
#
loop_
_entity_poly.entity_id
_entity_poly.type
_entity_poly.pdbx_seq_one_letter_code
_entity_poly.pdbx_strand_id
1 'polypeptide(L)'
;MSKTVGIVRGGLKAAVIDGEDAYWRLYRHCFLAQCMEELLLALKKLHAYQPGLAQGGEPKANLAELSRAVRTPPEFRVRQARPSLHIDICAGLVAHYREKRLAEVRGVEQDIAVGHKLLRKNLDGVRHLTRDAAMPRPVRLRLLLLLVTASSTEELTEANRQQLILVGGLTPDAHLFANLEHVTRRAGSVQRYSTASAQS
;
A
#
# COMPACT_ATOMS: atom_id res chain seq x y z
N MET A 1 -22.92 8.07 8.05
CA MET A 1 -21.58 8.22 7.43
C MET A 1 -20.55 7.71 8.42
N SER A 2 -19.91 6.58 8.12
CA SER A 2 -19.03 5.87 9.06
C SER A 2 -17.66 6.55 9.13
N LYS A 3 -17.21 6.92 10.34
CA LYS A 3 -15.90 7.50 10.58
C LYS A 3 -14.86 6.37 10.65
N THR A 4 -14.03 6.24 9.63
CA THR A 4 -12.88 5.32 9.67
C THR A 4 -11.76 5.99 10.47
N VAL A 5 -11.57 5.56 11.71
CA VAL A 5 -10.49 6.02 12.60
C VAL A 5 -9.26 5.12 12.37
N GLY A 6 -8.26 5.63 11.67
CA GLY A 6 -6.95 4.98 11.60
C GLY A 6 -6.09 5.40 12.78
N ILE A 7 -5.85 4.51 13.74
CA ILE A 7 -4.91 4.73 14.85
C ILE A 7 -3.53 4.20 14.42
N VAL A 8 -2.56 5.10 14.18
CA VAL A 8 -1.16 4.73 13.99
C VAL A 8 -0.48 4.71 15.36
N ARG A 9 0.10 3.56 15.76
CA ARG A 9 0.71 3.35 17.08
C ARG A 9 2.24 3.37 16.95
N GLY A 10 2.88 4.38 17.54
CA GLY A 10 4.34 4.46 17.69
C GLY A 10 4.84 5.90 17.68
N GLY A 11 4.99 6.52 18.86
CA GLY A 11 5.71 7.80 19.06
C GLY A 11 5.11 9.08 18.46
N LEU A 12 4.30 8.99 17.40
CA LEU A 12 3.60 10.13 16.82
C LEU A 12 2.30 10.40 17.58
N LYS A 13 2.07 11.66 17.95
CA LYS A 13 0.75 12.12 18.40
C LYS A 13 -0.29 11.69 17.37
N ALA A 14 -1.38 11.09 17.82
CA ALA A 14 -2.50 10.75 16.94
C ALA A 14 -2.98 12.03 16.23
N ALA A 15 -2.68 12.15 14.94
CA ALA A 15 -3.10 13.25 14.11
C ALA A 15 -4.31 12.79 13.27
N VAL A 16 -5.36 13.59 13.26
CA VAL A 16 -6.52 13.35 12.41
C VAL A 16 -6.18 13.81 10.98
N ILE A 17 -6.45 12.92 10.02
CA ILE A 17 -6.37 13.16 8.59
C ILE A 17 -7.78 13.05 8.03
N ASP A 18 -8.31 14.16 7.53
CA ASP A 18 -9.69 14.25 7.05
C ASP A 18 -9.81 15.25 5.89
N GLY A 19 -11.04 15.59 5.50
CA GLY A 19 -11.33 16.50 4.40
C GLY A 19 -10.82 17.94 4.61
N GLU A 20 -10.50 18.36 5.83
CA GLU A 20 -10.01 19.71 6.11
C GLU A 20 -8.51 19.84 5.85
N ASP A 21 -7.77 18.72 5.90
CA ASP A 21 -6.34 18.69 5.60
C ASP A 21 -6.10 18.93 4.09
N ALA A 22 -5.54 20.09 3.76
CA ALA A 22 -5.26 20.50 2.39
C ALA A 22 -4.29 19.55 1.66
N TYR A 23 -3.29 19.02 2.38
CA TYR A 23 -2.34 18.06 1.82
C TYR A 23 -3.02 16.72 1.55
N TRP A 24 -3.87 16.26 2.47
CA TRP A 24 -4.66 15.05 2.24
C TRP A 24 -5.56 15.17 1.01
N ARG A 25 -6.31 16.27 0.89
CA ARG A 25 -7.18 16.50 -0.28
C ARG A 25 -6.41 16.48 -1.60
N LEU A 26 -5.22 17.07 -1.62
CA LEU A 26 -4.39 17.16 -2.81
C LEU A 26 -3.75 15.81 -3.18
N TYR A 27 -3.27 15.05 -2.19
CA TYR A 27 -2.39 13.90 -2.43
C TYR A 27 -3.01 12.51 -2.24
N ARG A 28 -4.20 12.39 -1.64
CA ARG A 28 -4.80 11.06 -1.33
C ARG A 28 -5.10 10.17 -2.54
N HIS A 29 -5.09 10.72 -3.75
CA HIS A 29 -5.33 9.99 -5.00
C HIS A 29 -4.08 9.95 -5.90
N CYS A 30 -2.97 10.53 -5.47
CA CYS A 30 -1.73 10.57 -6.23
C CYS A 30 -0.90 9.30 -6.00
N PHE A 31 0.00 9.02 -6.94
CA PHE A 31 0.95 7.93 -6.78
C PHE A 31 1.96 8.27 -5.66
N LEU A 32 2.30 7.30 -4.82
CA LEU A 32 3.12 7.52 -3.63
C LEU A 32 4.47 8.21 -3.93
N ALA A 33 5.11 7.85 -5.06
CA ALA A 33 6.39 8.47 -5.44
C ALA A 33 6.23 9.96 -5.76
N GLN A 34 5.14 10.34 -6.44
CA GLN A 34 4.80 11.73 -6.72
C GLN A 34 4.53 12.50 -5.41
N CYS A 35 3.76 11.92 -4.48
CA CYS A 35 3.51 12.53 -3.18
C CYS A 35 4.81 12.84 -2.44
N MET A 36 5.73 11.88 -2.39
CA MET A 36 7.03 12.05 -1.73
C MET A 36 7.85 13.20 -2.33
N GLU A 37 7.94 13.27 -3.66
CA GLU A 37 8.69 14.31 -4.35
C GLU A 37 8.12 15.70 -4.08
N GLU A 38 6.81 15.85 -4.26
CA GLU A 38 6.14 17.15 -4.10
C GLU A 38 6.11 17.64 -2.65
N LEU A 39 5.92 16.73 -1.68
CA LEU A 39 5.94 17.08 -0.26
C LEU A 39 7.34 17.53 0.19
N LEU A 40 8.39 16.84 -0.26
CA LEU A 40 9.78 17.24 0.01
C LEU A 40 10.09 18.59 -0.65
N LEU A 41 9.59 18.84 -1.85
CA LEU A 41 9.74 20.14 -2.53
C LEU A 41 9.00 21.25 -1.77
N ALA A 42 7.79 21.01 -1.29
CA ALA A 42 7.02 21.95 -0.49
C ALA A 42 7.74 22.30 0.82
N LEU A 43 8.32 21.30 1.50
CA LEU A 43 9.10 21.52 2.71
C LEU A 43 10.36 22.33 2.42
N LYS A 44 11.09 22.01 1.34
CA LYS A 44 12.26 22.78 0.89
C LYS A 44 11.91 24.23 0.58
N LYS A 45 10.78 24.48 -0.09
CA LYS A 45 10.29 25.84 -0.38
C LYS A 45 10.01 26.60 0.91
N LEU A 46 9.28 25.98 1.86
CA LEU A 46 9.00 26.58 3.16
C LEU A 46 10.30 26.97 3.89
N HIS A 47 11.30 26.09 3.87
CA HIS A 47 12.62 26.31 4.45
C HIS A 47 13.42 27.43 3.74
N ALA A 48 13.32 27.54 2.42
CA ALA A 48 13.97 28.60 1.65
C ALA A 48 13.40 30.00 1.95
N TYR A 49 12.11 30.11 2.30
CA TYR A 49 11.52 31.38 2.74
C TYR A 49 12.02 31.84 4.13
N GLN A 50 12.59 30.95 4.94
CA GLN A 50 13.15 31.27 6.26
C GLN A 50 14.48 30.52 6.52
N PRO A 51 15.57 30.92 5.83
CA PRO A 51 16.83 30.18 5.84
C PRO A 51 17.49 30.11 7.23
N GLY A 52 17.22 31.07 8.12
CA GLY A 52 17.72 31.07 9.51
C GLY A 52 17.11 29.99 10.42
N LEU A 53 16.08 29.28 9.97
CA LEU A 53 15.35 28.25 10.72
C LEU A 53 15.43 26.86 10.09
N ALA A 54 15.96 26.76 8.87
CA ALA A 54 15.96 25.56 8.04
C ALA A 54 17.08 24.54 8.36
N GLN A 55 18.08 24.90 9.18
CA GLN A 55 19.20 24.02 9.48
C GLN A 55 19.01 23.26 10.80
N GLY A 56 18.45 22.05 10.69
CA GLY A 56 18.67 20.95 11.64
C GLY A 56 19.63 19.95 11.00
N GLY A 57 20.91 20.02 11.35
CA GLY A 57 21.95 19.12 10.87
C GLY A 57 22.53 18.32 12.03
N GLU A 58 22.53 16.99 11.88
CA GLU A 58 23.16 15.92 12.67
C GLU A 58 23.09 15.99 14.23
N PRO A 59 22.79 14.86 14.90
CA PRO A 59 22.53 14.83 16.34
C PRO A 59 23.82 15.00 17.15
N LYS A 60 24.25 16.25 17.36
CA LYS A 60 25.09 16.63 18.50
C LYS A 60 24.22 17.45 19.42
N ALA A 61 23.79 16.82 20.51
CA ALA A 61 23.04 17.42 21.60
C ALA A 61 23.75 18.68 22.13
N ASN A 62 23.45 19.83 21.54
CA ASN A 62 24.08 21.11 21.85
C ASN A 62 22.98 22.13 22.12
N LEU A 63 23.16 22.90 23.20
CA LEU A 63 22.33 24.02 23.67
C LEU A 63 21.91 25.01 22.55
N ALA A 64 22.69 25.06 21.47
CA ALA A 64 22.42 25.85 20.27
C ALA A 64 21.21 25.36 19.45
N GLU A 65 20.93 24.04 19.42
CA GLU A 65 19.73 23.49 18.78
C GLU A 65 18.47 23.76 19.62
N LEU A 66 18.57 23.61 20.94
CA LEU A 66 17.50 24.01 21.87
C LEU A 66 17.20 25.51 21.75
N SER A 67 18.23 26.35 21.67
CA SER A 67 18.08 27.79 21.46
C SER A 67 17.51 28.15 20.07
N ARG A 68 17.85 27.38 19.02
CA ARG A 68 17.28 27.56 17.68
C ARG A 68 15.82 27.11 17.60
N ALA A 69 15.49 26.00 18.23
CA ALA A 69 14.11 25.54 18.38
C ALA A 69 13.28 26.63 19.07
N VAL A 70 13.76 27.20 20.19
CA VAL A 70 13.08 28.30 20.90
C VAL A 70 12.89 29.55 20.01
N ARG A 71 13.77 29.79 19.02
CA ARG A 71 13.67 30.90 18.06
C ARG A 71 12.83 30.63 16.82
N THR A 72 12.41 29.40 16.56
CA THR A 72 11.51 29.10 15.44
C THR A 72 10.12 29.70 15.72
N PRO A 73 9.64 30.66 14.90
CA PRO A 73 8.34 31.28 15.10
C PRO A 73 7.23 30.22 15.17
N PRO A 74 6.26 30.37 16.09
CA PRO A 74 5.14 29.44 16.21
C PRO A 74 4.41 29.22 14.87
N GLU A 75 4.24 30.29 14.08
CA GLU A 75 3.62 30.22 12.76
C GLU A 75 4.37 29.30 11.79
N PHE A 76 5.71 29.33 11.80
CA PHE A 76 6.52 28.45 10.95
C PHE A 76 6.38 26.99 11.36
N ARG A 77 6.40 26.71 12.68
CA ARG A 77 6.18 25.36 13.20
C ARG A 77 4.81 24.82 12.78
N VAL A 78 3.77 25.66 12.85
CA VAL A 78 2.41 25.29 12.40
C VAL A 78 2.39 25.00 10.89
N ARG A 79 3.02 25.84 10.07
CA ARG A 79 3.13 25.63 8.61
C ARG A 79 3.95 24.39 8.24
N GLN A 80 4.98 24.06 9.02
CA GLN A 80 5.84 22.90 8.81
C GLN A 80 5.18 21.58 9.25
N ALA A 81 4.36 21.61 10.30
CA ALA A 81 3.83 20.41 10.95
C ALA A 81 3.04 19.51 9.99
N ARG A 82 2.20 20.09 9.13
CA ARG A 82 1.35 19.33 8.19
C ARG A 82 2.15 18.65 7.08
N PRO A 83 2.99 19.35 6.27
CA PRO A 83 3.85 18.67 5.31
C PRO A 83 4.74 17.60 5.96
N SER A 84 5.28 17.86 7.16
CA SER A 84 6.12 16.88 7.87
C SER A 84 5.36 15.62 8.24
N LEU A 85 4.12 15.76 8.75
CA LEU A 85 3.24 14.62 9.02
C LEU A 85 3.02 13.75 7.78
N HIS A 86 2.73 14.35 6.62
CA HIS A 86 2.51 13.61 5.38
C HIS A 86 3.78 12.95 4.84
N ILE A 87 4.95 13.56 5.04
CA ILE A 87 6.25 12.94 4.76
C ILE A 87 6.46 11.72 5.64
N ASP A 88 6.21 11.81 6.95
CA ASP A 88 6.35 10.69 7.88
C ASP A 88 5.41 9.52 7.51
N ILE A 89 4.17 9.82 7.12
CA ILE A 89 3.21 8.82 6.63
C ILE A 89 3.76 8.14 5.37
N CYS A 90 4.20 8.91 4.38
CA CYS A 90 4.71 8.35 3.13
C CYS A 90 5.99 7.52 3.37
N ALA A 91 6.90 7.97 4.22
CA ALA A 91 8.08 7.22 4.62
C ALA A 91 7.70 5.89 5.31
N GLY A 92 6.72 5.93 6.22
CA GLY A 92 6.16 4.74 6.86
C GLY A 92 5.53 3.76 5.86
N LEU A 93 4.80 4.25 4.86
CA LEU A 93 4.23 3.41 3.79
C LEU A 93 5.33 2.77 2.93
N VAL A 94 6.37 3.51 2.57
CA VAL A 94 7.52 2.98 1.80
C VAL A 94 8.26 1.91 2.60
N ALA A 95 8.50 2.14 3.89
CA ALA A 95 9.10 1.15 4.79
C ALA A 95 8.25 -0.12 4.85
N HIS A 96 6.94 0.02 5.09
CA HIS A 96 6.01 -1.10 5.13
C HIS A 96 5.98 -1.89 3.81
N TYR A 97 5.96 -1.19 2.67
CA TYR A 97 5.99 -1.79 1.34
C TYR A 97 7.24 -2.66 1.12
N ARG A 98 8.40 -2.19 1.60
CA ARG A 98 9.67 -2.91 1.51
C ARG A 98 9.72 -4.09 2.47
N GLU A 99 9.44 -3.85 3.76
CA GLU A 99 9.48 -4.87 4.81
C GLU A 99 8.57 -6.06 4.51
N LYS A 100 7.39 -5.80 3.94
CA LYS A 100 6.41 -6.84 3.59
C LYS A 100 6.60 -7.38 2.17
N ARG A 101 7.67 -7.01 1.46
CA ARG A 101 7.97 -7.44 0.09
C ARG A 101 6.78 -7.24 -0.87
N LEU A 102 6.05 -6.14 -0.70
CA LEU A 102 4.81 -5.90 -1.46
C LEU A 102 5.06 -5.64 -2.95
N ALA A 103 6.30 -5.39 -3.37
CA ALA A 103 6.66 -5.29 -4.78
C ALA A 103 6.46 -6.59 -5.54
N GLU A 104 6.88 -7.72 -4.95
CA GLU A 104 6.73 -9.05 -5.55
C GLU A 104 5.25 -9.44 -5.59
N VAL A 105 4.54 -9.18 -4.49
CA VAL A 105 3.10 -9.38 -4.36
C VAL A 105 2.33 -8.58 -5.40
N ARG A 106 2.63 -7.28 -5.54
CA ARG A 106 2.03 -6.39 -6.54
C ARG A 106 2.19 -6.97 -7.94
N GLY A 107 3.37 -7.48 -8.28
CA GLY A 107 3.64 -8.06 -9.59
C GLY A 107 2.65 -9.19 -9.92
N VAL A 108 2.55 -10.17 -9.01
CA VAL A 108 1.63 -11.31 -9.17
C VAL A 108 0.17 -10.85 -9.20
N GLU A 109 -0.22 -9.92 -8.34
CA GLU A 109 -1.61 -9.41 -8.30
C GLU A 109 -2.01 -8.69 -9.57
N GLN A 110 -1.12 -7.86 -10.12
CA GLN A 110 -1.38 -7.17 -11.38
C GLN A 110 -1.46 -8.15 -12.54
N ASP A 111 -0.56 -9.14 -12.61
CA ASP A 111 -0.59 -10.16 -13.65
C ASP A 111 -1.89 -10.96 -13.65
N ILE A 112 -2.43 -11.28 -12.47
CA ILE A 112 -3.72 -11.96 -12.31
C ILE A 112 -4.88 -11.03 -12.67
N ALA A 113 -4.92 -9.83 -12.09
CA ALA A 113 -6.04 -8.91 -12.24
C ALA A 113 -6.23 -8.42 -13.69
N VAL A 114 -5.13 -8.20 -14.40
CA VAL A 114 -5.16 -7.75 -15.81
C VAL A 114 -5.24 -8.95 -16.78
N GLY A 115 -4.93 -10.16 -16.32
CA GLY A 115 -4.88 -11.34 -17.19
C GLY A 115 -3.67 -11.36 -18.15
N HIS A 116 -2.59 -10.64 -17.82
CA HIS A 116 -1.39 -10.52 -18.66
C HIS A 116 -0.62 -11.83 -18.83
N LYS A 117 -0.75 -12.77 -17.88
CA LYS A 117 -0.03 -14.04 -17.89
C LYS A 117 -0.98 -15.22 -17.93
N LEU A 118 -0.52 -16.30 -18.55
CA LEU A 118 -1.19 -17.60 -18.50
C LEU A 118 -1.36 -18.07 -17.05
N LEU A 119 -2.46 -18.77 -16.78
CA LEU A 119 -2.78 -19.25 -15.44
C LEU A 119 -1.63 -20.02 -14.78
N ARG A 120 -0.90 -20.85 -15.53
CA ARG A 120 0.26 -21.59 -15.01
C ARG A 120 1.32 -20.67 -14.38
N LYS A 121 1.67 -19.56 -15.05
CA LYS A 121 2.64 -18.60 -14.52
C LYS A 121 2.11 -17.88 -13.28
N ASN A 122 0.82 -17.56 -13.25
CA ASN A 122 0.17 -16.96 -12.09
C ASN A 122 0.14 -17.94 -10.90
N LEU A 123 -0.17 -19.21 -11.15
CA LEU A 123 -0.13 -20.28 -10.15
C LEU A 123 1.25 -20.44 -9.53
N ASP A 124 2.32 -20.42 -10.33
CA ASP A 124 3.68 -20.53 -9.83
C ASP A 124 4.04 -19.35 -8.91
N GLY A 125 3.70 -18.12 -9.31
CA GLY A 125 3.89 -16.93 -8.49
C GLY A 125 3.11 -16.96 -7.17
N VAL A 126 1.83 -17.35 -7.22
CA VAL A 126 1.00 -17.50 -6.01
C VAL A 126 1.55 -18.58 -5.10
N ARG A 127 1.93 -19.75 -5.62
CA ARG A 127 2.52 -20.85 -4.83
C ARG A 127 3.82 -20.42 -4.16
N HIS A 128 4.69 -19.72 -4.88
CA HIS A 128 5.94 -19.21 -4.34
C HIS A 128 5.71 -18.30 -3.13
N LEU A 129 4.84 -17.29 -3.26
CA LEU A 129 4.60 -16.31 -2.19
C LEU A 129 3.77 -16.86 -1.01
N THR A 130 2.94 -17.87 -1.24
CA THR A 130 2.01 -18.38 -0.21
C THR A 130 2.59 -19.49 0.66
N ARG A 131 3.60 -20.20 0.14
CA ARG A 131 4.43 -21.14 0.91
C ARG A 131 5.35 -20.44 1.88
N ASP A 132 5.68 -19.18 1.62
CA ASP A 132 6.54 -18.40 2.49
C ASP A 132 5.82 -18.01 3.78
N ALA A 133 6.25 -18.58 4.91
CA ALA A 133 5.68 -18.30 6.22
C ALA A 133 5.94 -16.86 6.70
N ALA A 134 6.97 -16.18 6.18
CA ALA A 134 7.24 -14.77 6.47
C ALA A 134 6.23 -13.84 5.77
N MET A 135 5.58 -14.32 4.71
CA MET A 135 4.56 -13.55 4.00
C MET A 135 3.32 -13.37 4.89
N PRO A 136 2.83 -12.13 5.11
CA PRO A 136 1.68 -11.90 5.97
C PRO A 136 0.45 -12.71 5.55
N ARG A 137 -0.23 -13.32 6.52
CA ARG A 137 -1.46 -14.10 6.25
C ARG A 137 -2.50 -13.34 5.41
N PRO A 138 -2.80 -12.05 5.66
CA PRO A 138 -3.73 -11.30 4.80
C PRO A 138 -3.28 -11.19 3.33
N VAL A 139 -1.97 -11.12 3.09
CA VAL A 139 -1.40 -11.07 1.73
C VAL A 139 -1.58 -12.42 1.04
N ARG A 140 -1.22 -13.52 1.72
CA ARG A 140 -1.41 -14.88 1.19
C ARG A 140 -2.87 -15.17 0.86
N LEU A 141 -3.79 -14.80 1.75
CA LEU A 141 -5.22 -14.93 1.54
C LEU A 141 -5.70 -14.14 0.32
N ARG A 142 -5.31 -12.87 0.21
CA ARG A 142 -5.68 -12.00 -0.93
C ARG A 142 -5.21 -12.55 -2.27
N LEU A 143 -3.98 -13.07 -2.34
CA LEU A 143 -3.43 -13.69 -3.56
C LEU A 143 -4.24 -14.90 -4.01
N LEU A 144 -4.57 -15.81 -3.09
CA LEU A 144 -5.37 -17.00 -3.42
C LEU A 144 -6.80 -16.63 -3.84
N LEU A 145 -7.43 -15.69 -3.13
CA LEU A 145 -8.78 -15.23 -3.48
C LEU A 145 -8.80 -14.59 -4.87
N LEU A 146 -7.82 -13.74 -5.18
CA LEU A 146 -7.70 -13.10 -6.49
C LEU A 146 -7.51 -14.14 -7.61
N LEU A 147 -6.61 -15.10 -7.42
CA LEU A 147 -6.37 -16.19 -8.37
C LEU A 147 -7.63 -16.98 -8.67
N VAL A 148 -8.35 -17.36 -7.62
CA VAL A 148 -9.62 -18.08 -7.71
C VAL A 148 -10.64 -17.27 -8.52
N THR A 149 -10.77 -15.97 -8.26
CA THR A 149 -11.74 -15.14 -8.98
C THR A 149 -11.40 -14.92 -10.44
N ALA A 150 -10.12 -14.97 -10.80
CA ALA A 150 -9.65 -14.78 -12.17
C ALA A 150 -9.65 -16.07 -13.01
N SER A 151 -9.85 -17.24 -12.36
CA SER A 151 -9.77 -18.57 -12.99
C SER A 151 -11.16 -19.21 -13.11
N SER A 152 -11.41 -19.96 -14.17
CA SER A 152 -12.60 -20.83 -14.23
C SER A 152 -12.36 -22.11 -13.41
N THR A 153 -13.44 -22.81 -13.07
CA THR A 153 -13.38 -24.12 -12.40
C THR A 153 -12.75 -25.22 -13.28
N GLU A 154 -12.76 -25.04 -14.60
CA GLU A 154 -12.08 -25.93 -15.54
C GLU A 154 -10.57 -25.68 -15.55
N GLU A 155 -10.15 -24.42 -15.49
CA GLU A 155 -8.73 -24.03 -15.47
C GLU A 155 -8.10 -24.30 -14.08
N LEU A 156 -8.84 -24.08 -12.99
CA LEU A 156 -8.41 -24.30 -11.61
C LEU A 156 -9.34 -25.29 -10.89
N THR A 157 -8.94 -26.56 -10.88
CA THR A 157 -9.72 -27.63 -10.25
C THR A 157 -9.83 -27.47 -8.73
N GLU A 158 -10.91 -28.01 -8.15
CA GLU A 158 -11.15 -27.98 -6.70
C GLU A 158 -10.03 -28.65 -5.90
N ALA A 159 -9.47 -29.76 -6.40
CA ALA A 159 -8.32 -30.41 -5.76
C ALA A 159 -7.09 -29.48 -5.71
N ASN A 160 -6.80 -28.75 -6.79
CA ASN A 160 -5.73 -27.76 -6.80
C ASN A 160 -6.00 -26.62 -5.82
N ARG A 161 -7.26 -26.16 -5.73
CA ARG A 161 -7.69 -25.12 -4.79
C ARG A 161 -7.47 -25.55 -3.34
N GLN A 162 -7.93 -26.74 -2.97
CA GLN A 162 -7.75 -27.30 -1.63
C GLN A 162 -6.26 -27.46 -1.28
N GLN A 163 -5.45 -27.92 -2.22
CA GLN A 163 -4.00 -28.02 -2.03
C GLN A 163 -3.37 -26.65 -1.79
N LEU A 164 -3.78 -25.61 -2.52
CA LEU A 164 -3.28 -24.24 -2.31
C LEU A 164 -3.67 -23.69 -0.93
N ILE A 165 -4.91 -23.92 -0.50
CA ILE A 165 -5.40 -23.51 0.83
C ILE A 165 -4.56 -24.17 1.93
N LEU A 166 -4.34 -25.49 1.81
CA LEU A 166 -3.56 -26.26 2.78
C LEU A 166 -2.12 -25.75 2.85
N VAL A 167 -1.44 -25.69 1.71
CA VAL A 167 -0.03 -25.27 1.60
C VAL A 167 0.17 -23.82 2.03
N GLY A 168 -0.82 -22.96 1.79
CA GLY A 168 -0.82 -21.58 2.24
C GLY A 168 -1.09 -21.41 3.74
N GLY A 169 -1.41 -22.48 4.48
CA GLY A 169 -1.83 -22.39 5.88
C GLY A 169 -3.14 -21.61 6.07
N LEU A 170 -4.03 -21.66 5.07
CA LEU A 170 -5.28 -20.89 5.00
C LEU A 170 -6.52 -21.76 5.23
N THR A 171 -6.35 -22.99 5.73
CA THR A 171 -7.47 -23.90 6.08
C THR A 171 -8.54 -23.23 6.94
N PRO A 172 -8.23 -22.40 7.96
CA PRO A 172 -9.26 -21.69 8.73
C PRO A 172 -10.11 -20.71 7.90
N ASP A 173 -9.60 -20.25 6.76
CA ASP A 173 -10.26 -19.30 5.86
C ASP A 173 -10.98 -19.99 4.69
N ALA A 174 -11.05 -21.34 4.66
CA ALA A 174 -11.64 -22.08 3.54
C ALA A 174 -13.06 -21.62 3.18
N HIS A 175 -13.86 -21.22 4.19
CA HIS A 175 -15.20 -20.68 4.01
C HIS A 175 -15.24 -19.39 3.18
N LEU A 176 -14.19 -18.56 3.21
CA LEU A 176 -14.11 -17.32 2.42
C LEU A 176 -14.08 -17.59 0.92
N PHE A 177 -13.53 -18.72 0.49
CA PHE A 177 -13.45 -19.13 -0.91
C PHE A 177 -14.83 -19.49 -1.47
N ALA A 178 -15.63 -20.21 -0.69
CA ALA A 178 -17.02 -20.53 -1.03
C ALA A 178 -17.86 -19.25 -1.07
N ASN A 179 -17.74 -18.39 -0.06
CA ASN A 179 -18.46 -17.11 -0.01
C ASN A 179 -18.14 -16.23 -1.21
N LEU A 180 -16.86 -16.14 -1.59
CA LEU A 180 -16.44 -15.35 -2.73
C LEU A 180 -17.04 -15.88 -4.03
N GLU A 181 -17.07 -17.20 -4.20
CA GLU A 181 -17.69 -17.84 -5.37
C GLU A 181 -19.20 -17.53 -5.47
N HIS A 182 -19.92 -17.51 -4.34
CA HIS A 182 -21.33 -17.10 -4.32
C HIS A 182 -21.52 -15.64 -4.77
N VAL A 183 -20.61 -14.74 -4.39
CA VAL A 183 -20.66 -13.33 -4.79
C VAL A 183 -20.33 -13.16 -6.27
N THR A 184 -19.29 -13.84 -6.77
CA THR A 184 -18.82 -13.65 -8.16
C THR A 184 -19.65 -14.40 -9.19
N ARG A 185 -20.30 -15.52 -8.85
CA ARG A 185 -21.18 -16.26 -9.78
C ARG A 185 -22.33 -15.40 -10.31
N ARG A 186 -22.78 -14.40 -9.56
CA ARG A 186 -23.84 -13.45 -9.98
C ARG A 186 -23.34 -12.33 -10.90
N ALA A 187 -22.03 -12.12 -10.98
CA ALA A 187 -21.44 -11.00 -11.73
C ALA A 187 -21.28 -11.28 -13.25
N GLY A 188 -21.51 -12.52 -13.70
CA GLY A 188 -21.29 -12.93 -15.09
C GLY A 188 -19.80 -13.09 -15.43
N SER A 189 -19.51 -13.74 -16.56
CA SER A 189 -18.16 -13.86 -17.10
C SER A 189 -17.83 -12.60 -17.91
N VAL A 190 -16.76 -11.89 -17.55
CA VAL A 190 -16.23 -10.81 -18.39
C VAL A 190 -15.48 -11.46 -19.56
N GLN A 191 -15.93 -11.22 -20.80
CA GLN A 191 -15.20 -11.67 -21.98
C GLN A 191 -13.78 -11.12 -21.95
N ARG A 192 -12.79 -12.02 -21.91
CA ARG A 192 -11.37 -11.67 -22.07
C ARG A 192 -11.20 -11.13 -23.50
N TYR A 193 -11.05 -9.82 -23.67
CA TYR A 193 -10.73 -9.24 -24.97
C TYR A 193 -9.36 -9.76 -25.42
N SER A 194 -9.36 -10.60 -26.47
CA SER A 194 -8.14 -11.05 -27.12
C SER A 194 -7.50 -9.86 -27.82
N THR A 195 -6.32 -9.42 -27.39
CA THR A 195 -5.56 -8.34 -28.03
C THR A 195 -4.93 -8.76 -29.37
N ALA A 196 -5.39 -9.85 -29.97
CA ALA A 196 -4.88 -10.37 -31.24
C ALA A 196 -5.26 -9.52 -32.46
N SER A 197 -6.11 -8.50 -32.33
CA SER A 197 -6.54 -7.65 -33.45
C SER A 197 -5.79 -6.31 -33.60
N ALA A 198 -4.73 -6.06 -32.84
CA ALA A 198 -3.96 -4.80 -32.91
C ALA A 198 -2.73 -4.86 -33.86
N GLN A 199 -2.69 -5.82 -34.78
CA GLN A 199 -1.69 -5.86 -35.86
C GLN A 199 -2.41 -6.06 -37.20
N SER A 200 -2.87 -4.95 -37.77
CA SER A 200 -3.27 -4.80 -39.17
C SER A 200 -2.85 -3.41 -39.64
#